data_AF-A0A226WMN8-F1
#
_entry.id   AF-A0A226WMN8-F1
#
_cell.length_a   1.000
_cell.length_b   1.000
_cell.length_c   1.000
_cell.angle_alpha   90.00
_cell.angle_beta   90.00
_cell.angle_gamma   90.00
#
_symmetry.space_group_name_H-M   'P 1'
#
loop_
_entity.id
_entity.type
_entity.pdbx_description
1 polymer ?
#
loop_
_entity_poly.entity_id
_entity_poly.type
_entity_poly.pdbx_seq_one_letter_code
_entity_poly.pdbx_strand_id
1 'polypeptide(L)' 'MSWVAAALRHSPKAQGIEADNWTNERLCAAIERRFGIRYSRGHVWKIATDLELSHLIRKVRR' A
#
# COMPACT_ATOMS: atom_id res chain seq x y z
N MET A 1 10.17 -12.69 -1.06
CA MET A 1 9.09 -12.20 -0.18
C MET A 1 9.08 -10.67 -0.23
N SER A 2 8.16 -10.05 -0.95
CA SER A 2 8.09 -8.59 -1.06
C SER A 2 7.59 -7.98 0.26
N TRP A 3 8.28 -6.97 0.78
CA TRP A 3 7.84 -6.26 2.00
C TRP A 3 6.41 -5.72 1.84
N VAL A 4 6.04 -5.31 0.63
CA VAL A 4 4.69 -4.82 0.29
C VAL A 4 3.62 -5.88 0.58
N ALA A 5 3.89 -7.15 0.28
CA ALA A 5 2.94 -8.22 0.58
C ALA A 5 2.76 -8.43 2.09
N ALA A 6 3.84 -8.38 2.86
CA ALA A 6 3.76 -8.44 4.32
C ALA A 6 2.98 -7.22 4.86
N ALA A 7 3.31 -6.01 4.40
CA ALA A 7 2.64 -4.78 4.81
C ALA A 7 1.14 -4.80 4.51
N LEU A 8 0.72 -5.27 3.32
CA LEU A 8 -0.68 -5.38 2.93
C LEU A 8 -1.45 -6.46 3.71
N ARG A 9 -0.78 -7.55 4.10
CA ARG A 9 -1.37 -8.58 4.98
C ARG A 9 -1.56 -8.08 6.42
N HIS A 10 -0.78 -7.09 6.84
CA HIS A 10 -0.97 -6.39 8.10
C HIS A 10 -1.87 -5.17 7.93
N SER A 11 -2.50 -4.71 9.01
CA SER A 11 -3.29 -3.48 8.97
C SER A 11 -2.39 -2.25 8.75
N PRO A 12 -2.87 -1.17 8.10
CA PRO A 12 -2.11 0.06 7.92
C PRO A 12 -1.56 0.64 9.25
N LYS A 13 -2.28 0.41 10.35
CA LYS A 13 -1.83 0.74 11.72
C LYS A 13 -0.46 0.15 12.07
N ALA A 14 -0.17 -1.07 11.63
CA ALA A 14 1.14 -1.69 11.85
C ALA A 14 2.27 -0.99 11.10
N GLN A 15 1.95 -0.20 10.06
CA GLN A 15 2.88 0.63 9.31
C GLN A 15 2.87 2.09 9.80
N GLY A 16 2.24 2.36 10.95
CA GLY A 16 2.12 3.70 11.53
C GLY A 16 1.17 4.62 10.76
N ILE A 17 0.21 4.05 10.02
CA ILE A 17 -0.87 4.80 9.36
C ILE A 17 -2.13 4.63 10.21
N GLU A 18 -2.69 5.73 10.70
CA GLU A 18 -3.92 5.75 11.50
C GLU A 18 -5.16 5.49 10.62
N ALA A 19 -5.25 4.28 10.08
CA ALA A 19 -6.32 3.87 9.19
C ALA A 19 -6.59 2.37 9.28
N ASP A 20 -7.87 2.00 9.20
CA ASP A 20 -8.30 0.60 9.23
C ASP A 20 -8.25 -0.08 7.85
N ASN A 21 -8.13 0.69 6.77
CA ASN A 21 -8.18 0.17 5.40
C ASN A 21 -6.98 0.65 4.58
N TRP A 22 -6.42 -0.23 3.75
CA TRP A 22 -5.45 0.16 2.75
C TRP A 22 -6.11 0.96 1.63
N THR A 23 -5.49 2.07 1.24
CA THR A 23 -5.82 2.81 0.03
C THR A 23 -4.54 3.02 -0.76
N ASN A 24 -4.66 3.35 -2.05
CA ASN A 24 -3.49 3.58 -2.90
C ASN A 24 -2.58 4.68 -2.33
N GLU A 25 -3.17 5.75 -1.80
CA GLU A 25 -2.44 6.84 -1.16
C GLU A 25 -1.72 6.40 0.13
N ARG A 26 -2.37 5.57 0.94
CA ARG A 26 -1.77 5.03 2.17
C ARG A 26 -0.63 4.08 1.85
N LEU A 27 -0.78 3.23 0.82
CA LEU A 27 0.30 2.34 0.40
C LEU A 27 1.49 3.14 -0.16
N CYS A 28 1.22 4.18 -0.95
CA CYS A 28 2.25 5.11 -1.40
C CYS A 28 3.01 5.74 -0.22
N ALA A 29 2.28 6.26 0.77
CA ALA A 29 2.88 6.85 1.97
C ALA A 29 3.68 5.84 2.81
N ALA A 30 3.20 4.60 2.93
CA ALA A 30 3.91 3.54 3.63
C ALA A 30 5.25 3.20 2.95
N ILE A 31 5.24 3.10 1.62
CA ILE A 31 6.45 2.82 0.84
C ILE A 31 7.43 4.00 0.92
N GLU A 32 6.94 5.24 0.81
CA GLU A 32 7.76 6.45 0.97
C GLU A 32 8.41 6.52 2.34
N ARG A 33 7.68 6.22 3.42
CA ARG A 33 8.23 6.19 4.78
C ARG A 33 9.24 5.06 5.00
N ARG A 34 9.03 3.90 4.37
CA ARG A 34 9.90 2.73 4.56
C ARG A 34 11.19 2.82 3.76
N PHE A 35 11.11 3.29 2.51
CA PHE A 35 12.22 3.27 1.55
C PHE A 35 12.76 4.66 1.21
N GLY A 36 12.07 5.74 1.60
CA GLY A 36 12.41 7.11 1.21
C GLY A 36 12.07 7.42 -0.25
N ILE A 37 11.37 6.52 -0.96
CA ILE A 37 11.07 6.65 -2.39
C ILE A 37 9.59 6.92 -2.58
N ARG A 38 9.27 8.04 -3.24
CA ARG A 38 7.91 8.38 -3.63
C ARG A 38 7.56 7.69 -4.95
N TYR A 39 6.70 6.68 -4.87
CA TYR A 39 6.16 6.04 -6.07
C TYR A 39 4.89 6.73 -6.56
N SER A 40 4.67 6.72 -7.88
CA SER A 40 3.39 7.16 -8.45
C SER A 40 2.27 6.19 -8.08
N ARG A 41 1.06 6.71 -7.87
CA ARG A 41 -0.16 5.91 -7.57
C ARG A 41 -0.38 4.76 -8.55
N GLY A 42 -0.08 4.95 -9.84
CA GLY A 42 -0.17 3.89 -10.85
C GLY A 42 0.87 2.78 -10.68
N HIS A 43 2.09 3.14 -10.27
CA HIS A 43 3.17 2.18 -10.03
C HIS A 43 2.87 1.34 -8.77
N VAL A 44 2.43 2.00 -7.69
CA VAL A 44 2.00 1.32 -6.46
C VAL A 44 0.83 0.35 -6.73
N TRP A 45 -0.14 0.78 -7.55
CA TRP A 45 -1.24 -0.08 -7.98
C TRP A 45 -0.76 -1.28 -8.80
N LYS A 46 0.22 -1.09 -9.69
CA LYS A 46 0.83 -2.16 -10.46
C LYS A 46 1.51 -3.19 -9.56
N ILE A 47 2.31 -2.75 -8.58
CA ILE A 47 2.93 -3.65 -7.59
C ILE A 47 1.88 -4.44 -6.83
N ALA A 48 0.82 -3.79 -6.35
CA ALA A 48 -0.24 -4.48 -5.62
C ALA A 48 -0.99 -5.51 -6.50
N THR A 49 -1.16 -5.20 -7.79
CA THR A 49 -1.80 -6.12 -8.76
C THR A 49 -0.89 -7.30 -9.10
N ASP A 50 0.40 -7.05 -9.30
CA ASP A 50 1.42 -8.08 -9.54
C ASP A 50 1.55 -9.05 -8.37
N LEU A 51 1.37 -8.54 -7.14
CA LEU A 51 1.32 -9.35 -5.92
C LEU A 51 -0.05 -10.01 -5.66
N GLU A 52 -1.03 -9.83 -6.56
CA GLU A 52 -2.43 -10.26 -6.40
C GLU A 52 -3.15 -9.68 -5.17
N LEU A 53 -2.57 -8.69 -4.49
CA LEU A 53 -3.10 -8.06 -3.27
C LEU A 53 -3.85 -6.75 -3.53
N SER A 54 -4.10 -6.42 -4.81
CA SER A 54 -4.87 -5.24 -5.21
C SER A 54 -6.29 -5.24 -4.64
N HIS A 55 -6.85 -6.41 -4.32
CA HIS A 55 -8.15 -6.57 -3.67
C HIS A 55 -8.18 -6.09 -2.21
N LEU A 56 -7.03 -6.03 -1.53
CA LEU A 56 -6.92 -5.48 -0.16
C LEU A 56 -6.90 -3.95 -0.16
N ILE A 57 -6.63 -3.34 -1.31
CA ILE A 57 -6.59 -1.89 -1.45
C ILE A 57 -7.98 -1.41 -1.85
N ARG A 58 -8.61 -0.66 -0.93
CA ARG A 58 -9.90 -0.04 -1.21
C ARG A 58 -9.70 1.05 -2.26
N LYS A 59 -10.34 0.87 -3.42
CA LYS A 59 -10.48 1.94 -4.40
C LYS A 59 -11.38 3.02 -3.78
N VAL A 60 -10.79 4.13 -3.34
CA VAL A 60 -11.56 5.35 -3.13
C VAL A 60 -11.97 5.82 -4.51
N ARG A 61 -13.21 5.56 -4.90
CA ARG A 61 -13.82 6.27 -6.03
C ARG A 61 -14.02 7.70 -5.54
N ARG A 62 -13.24 8.64 -6.07
CA ARG A 62 -13.46 10.07 -5.90
C ARG A 62 -14.36 10.57 -7.01
#